data_AF-A0A1I1SU23-F1
#
_entry.id   AF-A0A1I1SU23-F1
#
_cell.length_a   1.000
_cell.length_b   1.000
_cell.length_c   1.000
_cell.angle_alpha   90.00
_cell.angle_beta   90.00
_cell.angle_gamma   90.00
#
_symmetry.space_group_name_H-M   'P 1'
#
loop_
_entity.id
_entity.type
_entity.pdbx_description
1 polymer ?
#
loop_
_entity_poly.entity_id
_entity_poly.type
_entity_poly.pdbx_seq_one_letter_code
_entity_poly.pdbx_strand_id
1 'polypeptide(L)' 'MAKLPARLRLPTLKLKELEAMAIRLALERNFWSLAEAAEELGISRWALMRRMRSLGLRSPRAVRRPSMKTDGTEGSEP' A
#
# COMPACT_ATOMS: atom_id res chain seq x y z
N MET A 1 -10.81 41.11 3.09
CA MET A 1 -10.04 39.93 2.62
C MET A 1 -11.02 38.88 2.11
N ALA A 2 -10.97 38.49 0.84
CA ALA A 2 -11.89 37.50 0.28
C ALA A 2 -11.54 36.08 0.77
N LYS A 3 -12.53 35.30 1.20
CA LYS A 3 -12.35 33.94 1.71
C LYS A 3 -12.28 32.96 0.53
N LEU A 4 -11.25 32.11 0.47
CA LEU A 4 -11.10 31.10 -0.60
C LEU A 4 -12.29 30.12 -0.62
N PRO A 5 -12.79 29.76 -1.83
CA PRO A 5 -13.88 28.78 -1.98
C PRO A 5 -13.45 27.41 -1.47
N ALA A 6 -14.40 26.62 -0.95
CA ALA A 6 -14.13 25.36 -0.26
C ALA A 6 -13.29 24.36 -1.11
N ARG A 7 -13.52 24.34 -2.43
CA ARG A 7 -12.76 23.52 -3.39
C ARG A 7 -11.28 23.88 -3.52
N LEU A 8 -10.88 25.09 -3.13
CA LEU A 8 -9.49 25.57 -3.13
C LEU A 8 -8.83 25.47 -1.75
N ARG A 9 -9.52 24.88 -0.77
CA ARG A 9 -8.94 24.63 0.55
C ARG A 9 -8.30 23.26 0.55
N LEU A 10 -7.08 23.20 1.05
CA LEU A 10 -6.43 21.92 1.31
C LEU A 10 -7.24 21.17 2.39
N PRO A 11 -7.29 19.83 2.33
CA PRO A 11 -7.85 19.04 3.41
C PRO A 11 -7.11 19.34 4.72
N THR A 12 -7.80 19.20 5.85
CA THR A 12 -7.20 19.41 7.18
C THR A 12 -6.22 18.31 7.60
N LEU A 13 -6.09 17.26 6.80
CA LEU A 13 -5.19 16.13 7.04
C LEU A 13 -3.73 16.53 6.85
N LYS A 14 -2.83 15.89 7.62
CA LYS A 14 -1.40 16.04 7.42
C LYS A 14 -1.00 15.46 6.07
N LEU A 15 0.08 15.98 5.46
CA LEU A 15 0.57 15.50 4.16
C LEU A 15 0.74 13.98 4.12
N LYS A 16 1.28 13.39 5.20
CA LYS A 16 1.48 11.94 5.32
C LYS A 16 0.17 11.15 5.30
N GLU A 17 -0.89 11.69 5.90
CA GLU A 17 -2.22 11.06 5.94
C GLU A 17 -2.89 11.15 4.57
N LEU A 18 -2.76 12.29 3.89
CA LEU A 18 -3.23 12.46 2.51
C LEU A 18 -2.52 11.51 1.55
N GLU A 19 -1.20 11.39 1.67
CA GLU A 19 -0.42 10.48 0.86
C GLU A 19 -0.84 9.02 1.11
N ALA A 20 -1.01 8.62 2.38
CA ALA A 20 -1.47 7.27 2.71
C ALA A 20 -2.87 6.99 2.15
N MET A 21 -3.78 7.95 2.27
CA MET A 21 -5.14 7.84 1.75
C MET A 21 -5.14 7.73 0.21
N ALA A 22 -4.38 8.59 -0.48
CA ALA A 22 -4.27 8.56 -1.94
C ALA A 22 -3.70 7.22 -2.44
N ILE A 23 -2.61 6.75 -1.83
CA ILE A 23 -2.00 5.47 -2.18
C ILE A 23 -2.97 4.32 -1.93
N ARG A 24 -3.67 4.31 -0.79
CA ARG A 24 -4.63 3.26 -0.47
C ARG A 24 -5.79 3.21 -1.45
N LEU A 25 -6.40 4.35 -1.77
CA LEU A 25 -7.51 4.42 -2.71
C LEU A 25 -7.10 3.98 -4.12
N ALA A 26 -5.94 4.42 -4.61
CA ALA A 26 -5.42 3.97 -5.90
C ALA A 26 -5.15 2.45 -5.91
N LEU A 27 -4.59 1.89 -4.83
CA LEU A 27 -4.40 0.44 -4.72
C LEU A 27 -5.74 -0.31 -4.70
N GLU A 28 -6.74 0.17 -3.97
CA GLU A 28 -8.06 -0.47 -3.89
C GLU A 28 -8.79 -0.43 -5.24
N ARG A 29 -8.79 0.71 -5.94
CA ARG A 29 -9.39 0.86 -7.29
C ARG A 29 -8.76 -0.06 -8.32
N ASN A 30 -7.45 -0.27 -8.24
CA ASN A 30 -6.70 -1.10 -9.18
C ASN A 30 -6.47 -2.53 -8.67
N PHE A 31 -7.31 -3.04 -7.76
CA PHE A 31 -7.26 -4.41 -7.24
C PHE A 31 -5.89 -4.83 -6.68
N TRP A 32 -5.15 -3.86 -6.14
CA TRP A 32 -3.78 -3.96 -5.62
C TRP A 32 -2.70 -4.20 -6.68
N SER A 33 -2.96 -3.86 -7.95
CA SER A 33 -1.92 -3.82 -9.00
C SER A 33 -0.99 -2.62 -8.78
N LEU A 34 0.29 -2.89 -8.51
CA LEU A 34 1.29 -1.85 -8.28
C LEU A 34 1.66 -1.06 -9.54
N ALA A 35 1.47 -1.64 -10.73
CA ALA A 35 1.77 -0.95 -11.98
C ALA A 35 0.68 0.10 -12.26
N GLU A 36 -0.57 -0.35 -12.34
CA GLU A 36 -1.75 0.49 -12.56
C GLU A 36 -1.89 1.58 -11.49
N ALA A 37 -1.74 1.24 -10.21
CA ALA A 37 -1.84 2.23 -9.14
C ALA A 37 -0.70 3.27 -9.19
N ALA A 38 0.50 2.90 -9.65
CA ALA A 38 1.60 3.84 -9.80
C ALA A 38 1.35 4.78 -11.00
N GLU A 39 0.79 4.25 -12.08
CA GLU A 39 0.36 5.01 -13.26
C GLU A 39 -0.75 6.01 -12.91
N GLU A 40 -1.81 5.60 -12.20
CA GLU A 40 -2.89 6.50 -11.74
C GLU A 40 -2.33 7.65 -10.88
N LEU A 41 -1.36 7.36 -10.01
CA LEU A 41 -0.74 8.35 -9.13
C LEU A 41 0.34 9.21 -9.82
N GLY A 42 0.72 8.89 -11.06
CA GLY A 42 1.78 9.59 -11.79
C GLY A 42 3.16 9.45 -11.15
N ILE A 43 3.45 8.32 -10.49
CA ILE A 43 4.75 8.05 -9.86
C ILE A 43 5.35 6.75 -10.37
N SER A 44 6.67 6.56 -10.19
CA SER A 44 7.28 5.28 -10.52
C SER A 44 6.82 4.18 -9.56
N ARG A 45 6.70 2.95 -10.07
CA ARG A 45 6.38 1.76 -9.24
C ARG A 45 7.31 1.60 -8.05
N TRP A 46 8.59 1.96 -8.20
CA TRP A 46 9.56 1.93 -7.11
C TRP A 46 9.28 3.00 -6.03
N ALA A 47 8.91 4.21 -6.44
CA ALA A 47 8.50 5.26 -5.50
C ALA A 47 7.25 4.84 -4.72
N LEU A 48 6.26 4.23 -5.40
CA LEU A 48 5.08 3.66 -4.75
C LEU A 48 5.47 2.62 -3.70
N MET A 49 6.28 1.62 -4.06
CA MET A 49 6.74 0.58 -3.13
C MET A 49 7.52 1.13 -1.93
N ARG A 50 8.33 2.18 -2.14
CA ARG A 50 9.06 2.84 -1.05
C ARG A 50 8.10 3.57 -0.11
N ARG A 51 7.15 4.35 -0.66
CA ARG A 51 6.14 5.09 0.12
C ARG A 51 5.25 4.13 0.91
N MET A 52 4.79 3.05 0.28
CA MET A 52 4.03 1.99 0.97
C MET A 52 4.78 1.45 2.19
N ARG A 53 6.09 1.16 2.06
CA ARG A 53 6.92 0.70 3.19
C ARG A 53 7.00 1.75 4.30
N SER A 54 7.26 3.02 3.96
CA SER A 54 7.33 4.12 4.93
C SER A 54 6.00 4.42 5.63
N LEU A 55 4.88 4.08 4.97
CA LEU A 55 3.51 4.28 5.47
C LEU A 55 2.92 3.02 6.12
N GLY A 56 3.63 1.89 6.11
CA GLY A 56 3.14 0.61 6.64
C GLY A 56 2.03 -0.04 5.82
N LEU A 57 1.81 0.39 4.57
CA LEU A 57 0.77 -0.15 3.69
C LEU A 57 1.20 -1.50 3.11
N ARG A 58 0.36 -2.53 3.23
CA ARG A 58 0.60 -3.89 2.73
C ARG A 58 -0.65 -4.44 2.06
N SER A 59 -0.44 -5.30 1.06
CA SER A 59 -1.55 -5.98 0.38
C SER A 59 -2.27 -6.95 1.32
N PRO A 60 -3.63 -6.98 1.33
CA PRO A 60 -4.40 -7.94 2.10
C PRO A 60 -4.11 -9.39 1.67
N ARG A 61 -3.74 -9.60 0.40
CA ARG A 61 -3.38 -10.94 -0.11
C ARG A 61 -2.05 -11.44 0.45
N ALA A 62 -1.15 -10.54 0.84
CA ALA A 62 0.13 -10.91 1.45
C ALA A 62 -0.03 -11.45 2.89
N VAL A 63 -1.22 -11.38 3.47
CA VAL A 63 -1.50 -11.91 4.82
C VAL A 63 -1.69 -13.45 4.81
N ARG A 64 -1.67 -14.10 3.64
CA ARG A 64 -1.83 -15.57 3.55
C ARG A 64 -0.49 -16.26 3.32
N ARG A 65 0.14 -16.67 4.43
CA ARG A 65 0.60 -18.05 4.72
C ARG A 65 1.45 -17.98 5.99
N PRO A 66 0.94 -18.46 7.16
CA PRO A 66 1.83 -18.93 8.21
C PRO A 66 2.78 -19.93 7.54
N SER A 67 4.08 -19.67 7.63
CA SER A 67 5.12 -20.60 7.24
C SER A 67 4.93 -21.88 8.06
N MET A 68 4.17 -22.85 7.55
CA MET A 68 4.22 -24.21 8.05
C MET A 68 5.66 -24.68 7.82
N LYS A 69 6.43 -24.77 8.91
CA LYS A 69 7.67 -25.54 8.93
C LYS A 69 7.29 -26.97 8.56
N THR A 70 7.76 -27.46 7.42
CA THR A 70 7.78 -28.90 7.16
C THR A 70 8.93 -29.45 8.00
N ASP A 71 8.65 -29.81 9.23
CA ASP A 71 9.46 -30.80 9.94
C ASP A 71 9.23 -32.14 9.25
N GLY A 72 10.13 -32.48 8.35
CA GLY A 72 10.20 -33.80 7.75
C GLY A 72 11.66 -34.13 7.55
N THR A 73 12.18 -35.08 8.34
CA THR A 73 13.04 -36.15 7.83
C THR A 73 12.97 -37.30 8.84
N GLU A 74 12.38 -38.40 8.36
CA GLU A 74 12.30 -39.72 8.97
C GLU A 74 13.71 -40.32 9.18
N GLY A 75 13.86 -41.17 10.19
CA GLY A 75 15.10 -41.86 10.49
C GLY A 75 14.86 -43.25 11.07
N SER A 76 14.44 -44.16 10.18
CA SER A 76 14.77 -45.59 10.07
C SER A 76 14.71 -46.49 11.33
N GLU A 77 13.80 -47.47 11.27
CA GLU A 77 13.89 -48.78 11.95
C GLU A 77 15.22 -49.48 11.63
N PRO A 78 15.69 -50.34 12.55
CA PRO A 78 15.59 -51.79 12.31
C PRO A 78 14.92 -52.59 13.44
#